data_AF-A0A1F3LZD2-F1
#
_entry.id   AF-A0A1F3LZD2-F1
#
_cell.length_a   1.000
_cell.length_b   1.000
_cell.length_c   1.000
_cell.angle_alpha   90.00
_cell.angle_beta   90.00
_cell.angle_gamma   90.00
#
_symmetry.space_group_name_H-M   'P 1'
#
loop_
_entity.id
_entity.type
_entity.pdbx_description
1 polymer ?
#
loop_
_entity_poly.entity_id
_entity_poly.type
_entity_poly.pdbx_seq_one_letter_code
_entity_poly.pdbx_strand_id
1 'polypeptide(L)'
;MDQTKEILSFLENTLEKIESLSRNEMFGTTNTLDSILIRHYEEKVSYKTELRSIRKELNILISMQTDTPSLSWPLKDIKVWYKTLLESMISELKLLGIPSKQDVKIDKSITVSVNQEQSQKQTQTQTIQIFLESIKDEITGKQLKELQELLNSEQDIKKARSLILSKLKDFGIDICSNIIANILTNPLI
;
A
#
# COMPACT_ATOMS: atom_id res chain seq x y z
N MET A 1 25.12 -6.16 -17.55
CA MET A 1 24.94 -6.88 -16.27
C MET A 1 23.69 -7.71 -16.44
N ASP A 2 23.74 -9.01 -16.15
CA ASP A 2 22.64 -9.94 -16.42
C ASP A 2 21.48 -9.66 -15.45
N GLN A 3 20.42 -9.03 -15.94
CA GLN A 3 19.28 -8.61 -15.13
C GLN A 3 18.60 -9.77 -14.41
N THR A 4 18.61 -10.95 -15.03
CA THR A 4 18.05 -12.17 -14.45
C THR A 4 18.78 -12.53 -13.16
N LYS A 5 20.11 -12.41 -13.15
CA LYS A 5 20.94 -12.66 -11.95
C LYS A 5 20.70 -11.62 -10.86
N GLU A 6 20.47 -10.37 -11.21
CA GLU A 6 20.17 -9.33 -10.24
C GLU A 6 18.80 -9.53 -9.58
N ILE A 7 17.77 -9.87 -10.36
CA ILE A 7 16.43 -10.20 -9.84
C ILE A 7 16.50 -11.45 -8.97
N LEU A 8 17.13 -12.53 -9.46
CA LEU A 8 17.30 -13.76 -8.68
C LEU A 8 18.03 -13.51 -7.36
N SER A 9 19.13 -12.75 -7.39
CA SER A 9 19.87 -12.40 -6.18
C SER A 9 19.02 -11.64 -5.16
N PHE A 10 18.19 -10.69 -5.62
CA PHE A 10 17.25 -10.00 -4.74
C PHE A 10 16.22 -10.96 -4.12
N LEU A 11 15.59 -11.81 -4.94
CA LEU A 11 14.56 -12.74 -4.49
C LEU A 11 15.13 -13.76 -3.50
N GLU A 12 16.29 -14.36 -3.80
CA GLU A 12 16.96 -15.36 -2.95
C GLU A 12 17.43 -14.76 -1.62
N ASN A 13 18.02 -13.55 -1.63
CA ASN A 13 18.43 -12.85 -0.40
C ASN A 13 17.23 -12.44 0.46
N THR A 14 16.12 -12.04 -0.16
CA THR A 14 14.87 -11.75 0.57
C THR A 14 14.30 -13.01 1.19
N LEU A 15 14.30 -14.12 0.44
CA LEU A 15 13.83 -15.42 0.90
C LEU A 15 14.67 -15.95 2.07
N GLU A 16 16.00 -15.83 2.01
CA GLU A 16 16.90 -16.25 3.10
C GLU A 16 16.63 -15.51 4.42
N LYS A 17 16.29 -14.22 4.33
CA LYS A 17 16.09 -13.35 5.50
C LYS A 17 14.64 -13.29 5.98
N ILE A 18 13.70 -13.90 5.25
CA ILE A 18 12.26 -13.67 5.46
C ILE A 18 11.80 -13.90 6.91
N GLU A 19 12.37 -14.89 7.58
CA GLU A 19 12.05 -15.23 8.97
C GLU A 19 12.51 -14.17 9.96
N SER A 20 13.60 -13.44 9.67
CA SER A 20 14.14 -12.39 10.54
C SER A 20 13.59 -11.00 10.25
N LEU A 21 12.91 -10.78 9.12
CA LEU A 21 12.34 -9.48 8.78
C LEU A 21 11.25 -9.06 9.76
N SER A 22 11.32 -7.83 10.25
CA SER A 22 10.18 -7.16 10.88
C SER A 22 9.09 -6.80 9.86
N ARG A 23 7.89 -6.48 10.33
CA ARG A 23 6.78 -6.00 9.47
C ARG A 23 7.17 -4.81 8.58
N ASN A 24 8.00 -3.89 9.09
CA ASN A 24 8.45 -2.71 8.34
C ASN A 24 9.48 -3.06 7.27
N GLU A 25 10.46 -3.91 7.61
CA GLU A 25 11.48 -4.35 6.67
C GLU A 25 10.84 -5.20 5.56
N MET A 26 9.93 -6.09 5.92
CA MET A 26 9.16 -6.90 4.99
C MET A 26 8.31 -6.03 4.06
N PHE A 27 7.64 -4.99 4.57
CA PHE A 27 6.94 -4.03 3.72
C PHE A 27 7.91 -3.32 2.76
N GLY A 28 9.11 -2.98 3.24
CA GLY A 28 10.19 -2.44 2.40
C GLY A 28 10.55 -3.34 1.22
N THR A 29 10.73 -4.64 1.44
CA THR A 29 11.07 -5.58 0.36
C THR A 29 9.94 -5.73 -0.66
N THR A 30 8.67 -5.56 -0.24
CA THR A 30 7.54 -5.57 -1.19
C THR A 30 7.58 -4.42 -2.19
N ASN A 31 8.16 -3.27 -1.87
CA ASN A 31 8.27 -2.14 -2.82
C ASN A 31 9.23 -2.46 -3.97
N THR A 32 10.35 -3.11 -3.64
CA THR A 32 11.31 -3.57 -4.66
C THR A 32 10.67 -4.66 -5.52
N LEU A 33 9.93 -5.60 -4.90
CA LEU A 33 9.23 -6.64 -5.64
C LEU A 33 8.16 -6.08 -6.57
N ASP A 34 7.41 -5.06 -6.14
CA ASP A 34 6.41 -4.37 -6.95
C ASP A 34 7.03 -3.74 -8.20
N SER A 35 8.20 -3.11 -8.05
CA SER A 35 8.98 -2.55 -9.16
C SER A 35 9.42 -3.63 -10.15
N ILE A 36 9.85 -4.80 -9.65
CA ILE A 36 10.20 -5.95 -10.49
C ILE A 36 8.97 -6.45 -11.25
N LEU A 37 7.83 -6.58 -10.57
CA LEU A 37 6.60 -7.09 -11.17
C LEU A 37 6.05 -6.16 -12.26
N ILE A 38 6.08 -4.85 -12.01
CA ILE A 38 5.65 -3.85 -13.00
C ILE A 38 6.52 -3.92 -14.26
N ARG A 39 7.84 -4.07 -14.10
CA ARG A 39 8.80 -4.01 -15.23
C ARG A 39 8.92 -5.31 -16.00
N HIS A 40 8.84 -6.44 -15.33
CA HIS A 40 9.27 -7.73 -15.89
C HIS A 40 8.16 -8.79 -15.92
N TYR A 41 7.07 -8.57 -15.17
CA TYR A 41 5.96 -9.51 -15.02
C TYR A 41 4.63 -8.83 -15.36
N GLU A 42 4.61 -8.03 -16.43
CA GLU A 42 3.45 -7.21 -16.78
C GLU A 42 2.18 -8.06 -16.89
N GLU A 43 2.28 -9.19 -17.58
CA GLU A 43 1.19 -10.14 -17.83
C GLU A 43 0.83 -11.02 -16.62
N LYS A 44 1.66 -11.08 -15.56
CA LYS A 44 1.38 -11.90 -14.37
C LYS A 44 0.52 -11.14 -13.36
N VAL A 45 -0.75 -10.99 -13.71
CA VAL A 45 -1.76 -10.36 -12.85
C VAL A 45 -1.88 -11.05 -11.49
N SER A 46 -1.67 -12.37 -11.42
CA SER A 46 -1.69 -13.14 -10.18
C SER A 46 -0.65 -12.65 -9.17
N TYR A 47 0.63 -12.54 -9.58
CA TYR A 47 1.71 -12.09 -8.70
C TYR A 47 1.49 -10.67 -8.19
N LYS A 48 1.01 -9.77 -9.06
CA LYS A 48 0.65 -8.39 -8.66
C LYS A 48 -0.47 -8.37 -7.62
N THR A 49 -1.46 -9.26 -7.77
CA THR A 49 -2.61 -9.36 -6.86
C THR A 49 -2.21 -9.95 -5.52
N GLU A 50 -1.38 -10.99 -5.51
CA GLU A 50 -0.83 -11.58 -4.29
C GLU A 50 0.03 -10.56 -3.52
N LEU A 51 0.96 -9.88 -4.20
CA LEU A 51 1.79 -8.86 -3.57
C LEU A 51 0.96 -7.72 -2.97
N ARG A 52 -0.08 -7.26 -3.67
CA ARG A 52 -0.99 -6.23 -3.16
C ARG A 52 -1.68 -6.69 -1.86
N SER A 53 -2.07 -7.95 -1.79
CA SER A 53 -2.78 -8.50 -0.63
C SER A 53 -1.84 -8.66 0.57
N ILE A 54 -0.60 -9.12 0.34
CA ILE A 54 0.47 -9.15 1.35
C ILE A 54 0.72 -7.74 1.91
N ARG A 55 0.83 -6.74 1.03
CA ARG A 55 1.05 -5.33 1.44
C ARG A 55 -0.11 -4.78 2.27
N LYS A 56 -1.35 -5.15 1.94
CA LYS A 56 -2.53 -4.77 2.73
C LYS A 56 -2.42 -5.31 4.16
N GLU A 57 -2.13 -6.61 4.32
CA GLU A 57 -2.00 -7.22 5.65
C GLU A 57 -0.82 -6.63 6.44
N LEU A 58 0.33 -6.40 5.81
CA LEU A 58 1.46 -5.73 6.46
C LEU A 58 1.11 -4.32 6.92
N ASN A 59 0.35 -3.56 6.14
CA ASN A 59 -0.14 -2.24 6.55
C ASN A 59 -1.05 -2.31 7.79
N ILE A 60 -1.89 -3.35 7.89
CA ILE A 60 -2.72 -3.57 9.09
C ILE A 60 -1.80 -3.80 10.30
N LEU A 61 -0.82 -4.71 10.19
CA LEU A 61 0.13 -4.98 11.28
C LEU A 61 0.92 -3.74 11.70
N ILE A 62 1.39 -2.96 10.72
CA ILE A 62 2.14 -1.72 10.97
C ILE A 62 1.25 -0.71 11.71
N SER A 63 0.01 -0.52 11.27
CA SER A 63 -0.92 0.45 11.88
C SER A 63 -1.35 0.05 13.29
N MET A 64 -1.57 -1.25 13.53
CA MET A 64 -1.89 -1.80 14.85
C MET A 64 -0.69 -1.96 15.77
N GLN A 65 0.53 -1.83 15.24
CA GLN A 65 1.80 -2.04 15.95
C GLN A 65 1.91 -3.43 16.60
N THR A 66 1.32 -4.46 16.00
CA THR A 66 1.31 -5.84 16.50
C THR A 66 1.66 -6.82 15.40
N ASP A 67 2.28 -7.93 15.77
CA ASP A 67 2.56 -9.05 14.86
C ASP A 67 1.51 -10.16 14.97
N THR A 68 0.61 -10.06 15.96
CA THR A 68 -0.45 -11.05 16.25
C THR A 68 -1.78 -10.33 16.46
N PRO A 69 -2.41 -9.80 15.40
CA PRO A 69 -3.71 -9.14 15.50
C PRO A 69 -4.81 -10.18 15.76
N SER A 70 -5.90 -9.75 16.39
CA SER A 70 -7.06 -10.63 16.66
C SER A 70 -7.97 -10.85 15.46
N LEU A 71 -8.02 -9.90 14.52
CA LEU A 71 -8.94 -9.88 13.37
C LEU A 71 -8.21 -9.81 12.00
N SER A 72 -6.91 -10.10 11.94
CA SER A 72 -6.11 -10.09 10.70
C SER A 72 -5.11 -11.24 10.70
N TRP A 73 -4.33 -11.35 9.63
CA TRP A 73 -3.29 -12.36 9.50
C TRP A 73 -2.07 -12.04 10.39
N PRO A 74 -1.63 -12.97 11.25
CA PRO A 74 -0.38 -12.82 11.99
C PRO A 74 0.84 -12.71 11.06
N LEU A 75 1.89 -11.99 11.51
CA LEU A 75 3.10 -11.77 10.73
C LEU A 75 3.73 -13.10 10.25
N LYS A 76 3.69 -14.14 11.09
CA LYS A 76 4.21 -15.47 10.73
C LYS A 76 3.53 -16.04 9.48
N ASP A 77 2.22 -15.84 9.35
CA ASP A 77 1.43 -16.42 8.27
C ASP A 77 1.60 -15.57 7.00
N ILE A 78 1.75 -14.25 7.14
CA ILE A 78 2.13 -13.36 6.05
C ILE A 78 3.54 -13.72 5.53
N LYS A 79 4.49 -14.06 6.41
CA LYS A 79 5.84 -14.52 6.02
C LYS A 79 5.78 -15.78 5.17
N VAL A 80 4.98 -16.78 5.57
CA VAL A 80 4.75 -17.99 4.79
C VAL A 80 4.14 -17.68 3.42
N TRP A 81 3.18 -16.76 3.37
CA TRP A 81 2.58 -16.34 2.10
C TRP A 81 3.59 -15.67 1.18
N TYR A 82 4.33 -14.69 1.71
CA TYR A 82 5.34 -13.98 0.92
C TYR A 82 6.47 -14.90 0.46
N LYS A 83 6.87 -15.86 1.30
CA LYS A 83 7.80 -16.93 0.95
C LYS A 83 7.33 -17.70 -0.28
N THR A 84 6.07 -18.15 -0.28
CA THR A 84 5.47 -18.91 -1.39
C THR A 84 5.50 -18.12 -2.70
N LEU A 85 5.20 -16.81 -2.65
CA LEU A 85 5.28 -15.94 -3.83
C LEU A 85 6.72 -15.83 -4.35
N LEU A 86 7.70 -15.59 -3.47
CA LEU A 86 9.12 -15.50 -3.84
C LEU A 86 9.62 -16.81 -4.46
N GLU A 87 9.29 -17.95 -3.87
CA GLU A 87 9.68 -19.28 -4.37
C GLU A 87 9.06 -19.56 -5.75
N SER A 88 7.81 -19.15 -5.97
CA SER A 88 7.15 -19.26 -7.27
C SER A 88 7.87 -18.44 -8.34
N MET A 89 8.21 -17.19 -8.03
CA MET A 89 8.94 -16.31 -8.95
C MET A 89 10.36 -16.80 -9.23
N ILE A 90 11.09 -17.28 -8.21
CA ILE A 90 12.43 -17.87 -8.37
C ILE A 90 12.37 -19.10 -9.27
N SER A 91 11.40 -19.98 -9.04
CA SER A 91 11.22 -21.19 -9.84
C SER A 91 10.91 -20.85 -11.30
N GLU A 92 10.02 -19.88 -11.53
CA GLU A 92 9.70 -19.39 -12.87
C GLU A 92 10.94 -18.80 -13.58
N LEU A 93 11.72 -17.95 -12.89
CA LEU A 93 12.94 -17.35 -13.45
C LEU A 93 14.02 -18.39 -13.78
N LYS A 94 14.21 -19.39 -12.91
CA LYS A 94 15.19 -20.46 -13.14
C LYS A 94 14.81 -21.33 -14.32
N LEU A 95 13.51 -21.52 -14.57
CA LEU A 95 13.01 -22.37 -15.65
C LEU A 95 12.89 -21.64 -16.99
N LEU A 96 12.35 -20.42 -16.98
CA LEU A 96 11.90 -19.70 -18.17
C LEU A 96 12.73 -18.44 -18.47
N GLY A 97 13.52 -17.96 -17.49
CA GLY A 97 14.11 -16.62 -17.55
C GLY A 97 13.07 -15.52 -17.33
N ILE A 98 13.42 -14.28 -17.66
CA ILE A 98 12.53 -13.13 -17.45
C ILE A 98 11.35 -13.20 -18.45
N PRO A 99 10.09 -13.04 -18.00
CA PRO A 99 8.90 -13.21 -18.84
C PRO A 99 8.73 -12.21 -20.01
N SER A 100 9.45 -11.08 -20.05
CA SER A 100 9.33 -10.08 -21.12
C SER A 100 10.60 -9.24 -21.35
N LYS A 101 10.76 -8.74 -22.58
CA LYS A 101 11.92 -8.01 -23.15
C LYS A 101 11.93 -6.54 -22.70
N GLN A 102 12.85 -6.16 -21.80
CA GLN A 102 13.51 -4.85 -21.84
C GLN A 102 14.66 -4.78 -20.80
N ASP A 103 15.85 -4.39 -21.26
CA ASP A 103 17.02 -4.10 -20.43
C ASP A 103 16.82 -2.80 -19.61
N VAL A 104 15.94 -2.81 -18.60
CA VAL A 104 15.82 -1.69 -17.64
C VAL A 104 16.81 -1.87 -16.49
N LYS A 105 17.89 -1.07 -16.46
CA LYS A 105 18.87 -1.09 -15.36
C LYS A 105 18.15 -1.02 -14.00
N ILE A 106 18.37 -2.04 -13.16
CA ILE A 106 17.92 -2.02 -11.77
C ILE A 106 18.76 -0.94 -11.09
N ASP A 107 18.10 0.09 -10.56
CA ASP A 107 18.80 1.17 -9.91
C ASP A 107 19.38 0.66 -8.58
N LYS A 108 20.70 0.54 -8.52
CA LYS A 108 21.44 0.07 -7.35
C LYS A 108 21.55 1.13 -6.26
N SER A 109 21.01 2.33 -6.49
CA SER A 109 21.06 3.44 -5.53
C SER A 109 19.95 3.41 -4.48
N ILE A 110 19.16 2.35 -4.36
CA ILE A 110 18.23 2.21 -3.23
C ILE A 110 19.03 1.82 -1.99
N THR A 111 19.77 2.79 -1.43
CA THR A 111 20.01 2.83 0.01
C THR A 111 18.63 2.93 0.65
N VAL A 112 18.17 1.85 1.28
CA VAL A 112 16.94 1.85 2.07
C VAL A 112 17.21 2.65 3.34
N SER A 113 17.22 3.99 3.23
CA SER A 113 16.87 4.83 4.37
C SER A 113 15.35 4.84 4.42
N VAL A 114 14.79 4.11 5.38
CA VAL A 114 13.36 4.16 5.68
C VAL A 114 13.04 5.58 6.13
N ASN A 115 12.68 6.46 5.20
CA ASN A 115 11.97 7.67 5.57
C ASN A 115 10.49 7.30 5.65
N GLN A 116 10.12 6.75 6.81
CA GLN A 116 8.78 6.25 7.18
C GLN A 116 7.66 7.27 6.91
N GLU A 117 8.01 8.54 6.73
CA GLU A 117 7.07 9.64 6.48
C GLU A 117 6.37 9.57 5.11
N GLN A 118 6.99 8.98 4.08
CA GLN A 118 6.43 9.02 2.72
C GLN A 118 5.34 7.97 2.48
N SER A 119 5.52 6.74 2.98
CA SER A 119 4.50 5.67 2.90
C SER A 119 3.29 5.97 3.78
N GLN A 120 3.51 6.61 4.93
CA GLN A 120 2.42 7.02 5.82
C GLN A 120 1.59 8.14 5.20
N LYS A 121 2.19 9.06 4.45
CA LYS A 121 1.45 10.10 3.73
C LYS A 121 0.53 9.50 2.66
N GLN A 122 1.04 8.58 1.84
CA GLN A 122 0.28 7.99 0.75
C GLN A 122 -0.92 7.14 1.22
N THR A 123 -0.76 6.31 2.26
CA THR A 123 -1.86 5.55 2.84
C THR A 123 -2.91 6.45 3.47
N GLN A 124 -2.50 7.53 4.17
CA GLN A 124 -3.45 8.44 4.79
C GLN A 124 -4.21 9.30 3.76
N THR A 125 -3.58 9.70 2.65
CA THR A 125 -4.26 10.38 1.53
C THR A 125 -5.30 9.46 0.88
N GLN A 126 -4.99 8.17 0.71
CA GLN A 126 -5.96 7.18 0.20
C GLN A 126 -7.16 7.01 1.14
N THR A 127 -6.95 6.98 2.45
CA THR A 127 -8.05 6.94 3.43
C THR A 127 -8.96 8.17 3.32
N ILE A 128 -8.38 9.37 3.15
CA ILE A 128 -9.17 10.60 3.02
C ILE A 128 -9.94 10.62 1.69
N GLN A 129 -9.36 10.11 0.61
CA GLN A 129 -10.07 10.00 -0.67
C GLN A 129 -11.25 9.04 -0.61
N ILE A 130 -11.09 7.87 0.04
CA ILE A 130 -12.19 6.92 0.25
C ILE A 130 -13.30 7.56 1.07
N PHE A 131 -12.96 8.32 2.11
CA PHE A 131 -13.91 9.08 2.91
C PHE A 131 -14.64 10.17 2.10
N LEU A 132 -13.95 10.90 1.21
CA LEU A 132 -14.60 11.92 0.36
C LEU A 132 -15.54 11.28 -0.68
N GLU A 133 -15.17 10.13 -1.24
CA GLU A 133 -16.03 9.39 -2.16
C GLU A 133 -17.28 8.83 -1.46
N SER A 134 -17.17 8.41 -0.19
CA SER A 134 -18.32 7.85 0.53
C SER A 134 -19.36 8.90 0.98
N ILE A 135 -18.96 10.17 1.04
CA ILE A 135 -19.86 11.29 1.40
C ILE A 135 -20.28 12.12 0.18
N LYS A 136 -19.79 11.77 -1.01
CA LYS A 136 -19.98 12.55 -2.24
C LYS A 136 -21.45 12.78 -2.59
N ASP A 137 -22.29 11.81 -2.32
CA ASP A 137 -23.73 11.88 -2.60
C ASP A 137 -24.49 12.69 -1.53
N GLU A 138 -23.88 12.93 -0.37
CA GLU A 138 -24.44 13.69 0.76
C GLU A 138 -24.09 15.19 0.72
N ILE A 139 -23.17 15.57 -0.16
CA ILE A 139 -22.74 16.96 -0.34
C ILE A 139 -22.92 17.40 -1.78
N THR A 140 -23.04 18.70 -2.01
CA THR A 140 -23.11 19.22 -3.37
C THR A 140 -21.75 19.07 -4.07
N GLY A 141 -21.76 18.97 -5.40
CA GLY A 141 -20.52 18.95 -6.20
C GLY A 141 -19.63 20.18 -6.01
N LYS A 142 -20.19 21.32 -5.57
CA LYS A 142 -19.42 22.51 -5.20
C LYS A 142 -18.69 22.31 -3.86
N GLN A 143 -19.37 21.78 -2.85
CA GLN A 143 -18.79 21.46 -1.54
C GLN A 143 -17.70 20.38 -1.65
N LEU A 144 -17.90 19.36 -2.50
CA LEU A 144 -16.88 18.35 -2.76
C LEU A 144 -15.59 18.96 -3.32
N LYS A 145 -15.71 19.87 -4.29
CA LYS A 145 -14.56 20.58 -4.86
C LYS A 145 -13.81 21.41 -3.81
N GLU A 146 -14.54 22.12 -2.94
CA GLU A 146 -13.93 22.87 -1.83
C GLU A 146 -13.12 21.94 -0.89
N LEU A 147 -13.61 20.73 -0.60
CA LEU A 147 -12.89 19.76 0.22
C LEU A 147 -11.66 19.16 -0.50
N GLN A 148 -11.75 18.91 -1.80
CA GLN A 148 -10.64 18.42 -2.62
C GLN A 148 -9.53 19.48 -2.77
N GLU A 149 -9.90 20.75 -2.93
CA GLU A 149 -8.96 21.87 -2.96
C GLU A 149 -8.21 22.00 -1.63
N LEU A 150 -8.91 21.88 -0.50
CA LEU A 150 -8.28 21.86 0.83
C LEU A 150 -7.25 20.72 0.95
N LEU A 151 -7.60 19.51 0.49
CA LEU A 151 -6.70 18.35 0.50
C LEU A 151 -5.45 18.56 -0.37
N ASN A 152 -5.59 19.24 -1.51
CA ASN A 152 -4.48 19.52 -2.42
C ASN A 152 -3.61 20.70 -1.97
N SER A 153 -4.17 21.62 -1.18
CA SER A 153 -3.48 22.83 -0.69
C SER A 153 -2.60 22.60 0.54
N GLU A 154 -2.89 21.58 1.35
CA GLU A 154 -2.21 21.31 2.63
C GLU A 154 -1.32 20.07 2.53
N GLN A 155 -0.01 20.24 2.81
CA GLN A 155 0.97 19.15 2.75
C GLN A 155 1.00 18.31 4.04
N ASP A 156 0.46 18.85 5.14
CA ASP A 156 0.28 18.15 6.41
C ASP A 156 -1.13 17.53 6.52
N ILE A 157 -1.18 16.22 6.35
CA ILE A 157 -2.40 15.41 6.39
C ILE A 157 -3.17 15.57 7.70
N LYS A 158 -2.50 15.77 8.84
CA LYS A 158 -3.20 15.95 10.12
C LYS A 158 -3.96 17.28 10.14
N LYS A 159 -3.36 18.33 9.56
CA LYS A 159 -4.02 19.62 9.37
C LYS A 159 -5.13 19.54 8.32
N ALA A 160 -4.89 18.86 7.20
CA ALA A 160 -5.89 18.64 6.17
C ALA A 160 -7.15 17.96 6.72
N ARG A 161 -7.00 16.91 7.56
CA ARG A 161 -8.11 16.25 8.26
C ARG A 161 -8.88 17.22 9.17
N SER A 162 -8.16 18.01 9.96
CA SER A 162 -8.79 18.99 10.85
C SER A 162 -9.58 20.06 10.08
N LEU A 163 -9.04 20.52 8.95
CA LEU A 163 -9.68 21.52 8.10
C LEU A 163 -10.91 20.95 7.38
N ILE A 164 -10.83 19.73 6.86
CA ILE A 164 -11.97 19.03 6.24
C ILE A 164 -13.09 18.85 7.27
N LEU A 165 -12.77 18.42 8.49
CA LEU A 165 -13.77 18.27 9.57
C LEU A 165 -14.39 19.60 9.98
N SER A 166 -13.60 20.68 10.03
CA SER A 166 -14.13 22.03 10.31
C SER A 166 -15.07 22.47 9.20
N LYS A 167 -14.67 22.29 7.94
CA LYS A 167 -15.44 22.72 6.77
C LYS A 167 -16.74 21.94 6.61
N LEU A 168 -16.73 20.64 6.93
CA LEU A 168 -17.95 19.83 6.99
C LEU A 168 -18.95 20.35 8.03
N LYS A 169 -18.47 20.81 9.19
CA LYS A 169 -19.33 21.46 10.21
C LYS A 169 -19.92 22.77 9.71
N ASP A 170 -19.15 23.54 8.94
CA ASP A 170 -19.60 24.80 8.32
C ASP A 170 -20.67 24.58 7.25
N PHE A 171 -20.74 23.38 6.65
CA PHE A 171 -21.79 23.02 5.70
C PHE A 171 -23.15 22.78 6.36
N GLY A 172 -23.20 22.59 7.67
CA GLY A 172 -24.43 22.49 8.44
C GLY A 172 -24.67 21.11 9.08
N ILE A 173 -25.51 21.12 10.11
CA ILE A 173 -25.75 19.95 10.98
C ILE A 173 -26.50 18.82 10.28
N ASP A 174 -27.35 19.14 9.31
CA ASP A 174 -28.13 18.16 8.54
C ASP A 174 -27.23 17.31 7.64
N ILE A 175 -26.25 17.95 6.97
CA ILE A 175 -25.26 17.27 6.13
C ILE A 175 -24.34 16.39 6.99
N CYS A 176 -23.89 16.89 8.14
CA CYS A 176 -23.08 16.11 9.08
C CYS A 176 -23.82 14.87 9.61
N SER A 177 -25.12 14.98 9.88
CA SER A 177 -25.93 13.88 10.41
C SER A 177 -26.12 12.76 9.39
N ASN A 178 -26.34 13.09 8.12
CA ASN A 178 -26.44 12.10 7.04
C ASN A 178 -25.11 11.40 6.76
N ILE A 179 -24.00 12.15 6.79
CA ILE A 179 -22.65 11.59 6.65
C ILE A 179 -22.36 10.59 7.77
N ILE A 180 -22.64 10.95 9.03
CA ILE A 180 -22.44 10.06 10.18
C ILE A 180 -23.31 8.80 10.06
N ALA A 181 -24.57 8.95 9.62
CA ALA A 181 -25.46 7.82 9.39
C ALA A 181 -24.91 6.85 8.33
N ASN A 182 -24.38 7.36 7.21
CA ASN A 182 -23.77 6.55 6.17
C ASN A 182 -22.49 5.83 6.62
N ILE A 183 -21.65 6.45 7.45
CA ILE A 183 -20.45 5.80 8.01
C ILE A 183 -20.85 4.68 8.99
N LEU A 184 -21.85 4.93 9.84
CA LEU A 184 -22.31 3.94 10.81
C LEU A 184 -23.04 2.76 10.17
N THR A 185 -23.71 2.98 9.05
CA THR A 185 -24.47 1.95 8.32
C THR A 185 -23.65 1.22 7.26
N ASN A 186 -22.52 1.79 6.85
CA ASN A 186 -21.55 1.17 5.94
C ASN A 186 -20.16 1.08 6.60
N PRO A 187 -19.90 0.04 7.42
CA PRO A 187 -18.67 -0.10 8.22
C PRO A 187 -17.41 -0.43 7.41
N LEU A 188 -17.49 -0.44 6.07
CA LEU A 188 -16.36 -0.64 5.17
C LEU A 188 -15.56 0.66 4.90
N ILE A 189 -16.01 1.79 5.47
CA ILE A 189 -15.39 3.13 5.40
C ILE A 189 -14.55 3.40 6.64
#